data_AF-A0A7C0VED9-F1
#
_entry.id   AF-A0A7C0VED9-F1
#
_cell.length_a   1.000
_cell.length_b   1.000
_cell.length_c   1.000
_cell.angle_alpha   90.00
_cell.angle_beta   90.00
_cell.angle_gamma   90.00
#
_symmetry.space_group_name_H-M   'P 1'
#
loop_
_entity.id
_entity.type
_entity.pdbx_description
1 polymer ?
#
loop_
_entity_poly.entity_id
_entity_poly.type
_entity_poly.pdbx_seq_one_letter_code
_entity_poly.pdbx_strand_id
1 'polypeptide(L)'
;MFNPRRSIYRPFTLSYFLLLWGLLALVMGYYLSFLRGVLVDVLGLPEGLFPLLAALSLVGSNVNIPVALLESPRPVVYVEYVNVFGVRRLLPRFASWRRETLVMVNVGGALVPLLISLYLLVFNIPAHSPKPLYTLLKTLLVLLVVALNTNRISRVVEGLGVTTPAWGPPAITALTVLALD
;
A
#
# COMPACT_ATOMS: atom_id res chain seq x y z
N MET A 1 13.29 10.85 -24.99
CA MET A 1 12.78 9.55 -24.51
C MET A 1 12.88 9.51 -23.00
N PHE A 2 11.76 9.63 -22.29
CA PHE A 2 11.71 9.45 -20.83
C PHE A 2 12.07 7.99 -20.53
N ASN A 3 13.04 7.72 -19.65
CA ASN A 3 13.33 6.35 -19.21
C ASN A 3 12.62 6.12 -17.87
N PRO A 4 11.39 5.58 -17.87
CA PRO A 4 10.58 5.43 -16.66
C PRO A 4 11.23 4.51 -15.61
N ARG A 5 12.27 3.74 -15.98
CA ARG A 5 12.95 2.80 -15.06
C ARG A 5 13.87 3.45 -14.03
N ARG A 6 14.13 4.76 -14.08
CA ARG A 6 15.11 5.44 -13.20
C ARG A 6 14.57 6.57 -12.33
N SER A 7 13.26 6.83 -12.35
CA SER A 7 12.67 7.96 -11.62
C SER A 7 12.05 7.51 -10.30
N ILE A 8 12.70 7.86 -9.18
CA ILE A 8 12.07 7.79 -7.85
C ILE A 8 11.00 8.89 -7.79
N TYR A 9 9.73 8.50 -7.85
CA TYR A 9 8.61 9.44 -7.78
C TYR A 9 8.23 9.75 -6.33
N ARG A 10 8.21 11.04 -5.98
CA ARG A 10 7.77 11.55 -4.67
C ARG A 10 6.28 11.91 -4.72
N PRO A 11 5.40 11.16 -4.04
CA PRO A 11 3.95 11.32 -4.15
C PRO A 11 3.38 12.45 -3.27
N PHE A 12 4.11 12.94 -2.26
CA PHE A 12 3.58 13.87 -1.27
C PHE A 12 4.20 15.26 -1.34
N THR A 13 3.38 16.27 -1.04
CA THR A 13 3.86 17.63 -0.77
C THR A 13 4.50 17.69 0.61
N LEU A 14 5.41 18.66 0.82
CA LEU A 14 6.08 18.83 2.11
C LEU A 14 5.08 19.07 3.26
N SER A 15 4.04 19.87 3.03
CA SER A 15 3.01 20.15 4.05
C SER A 15 2.23 18.89 4.45
N TYR A 16 1.85 18.06 3.47
CA TYR A 16 1.19 16.79 3.74
C TYR A 16 2.12 15.82 4.50
N PHE A 17 3.39 15.78 4.13
CA PHE A 17 4.38 14.96 4.82
C PHE A 17 4.59 15.38 6.29
N LEU A 18 4.65 16.68 6.56
CA LEU A 18 4.74 17.21 7.93
C LEU A 18 3.47 16.90 8.75
N LEU A 19 2.29 16.95 8.13
CA LEU A 19 1.04 16.53 8.77
C LEU A 19 1.11 15.05 9.19
N LEU A 20 1.61 14.18 8.33
CA LEU A 20 1.78 12.75 8.66
C LEU A 20 2.78 12.54 9.80
N TRP A 21 3.85 13.34 9.88
CA TRP A 21 4.77 13.33 11.02
C TRP A 21 4.09 13.77 12.32
N GLY A 22 3.26 14.81 12.27
CA GLY A 22 2.46 15.24 13.42
C GLY A 22 1.50 14.15 13.88
N LEU A 23 0.82 13.48 12.95
CA LEU A 23 -0.05 12.35 13.25
C LEU A 23 0.72 11.17 13.85
N LEU A 24 1.90 10.85 13.31
CA LEU A 24 2.77 9.81 13.86
C LEU A 24 3.18 10.13 15.30
N ALA A 25 3.50 11.39 15.62
CA ALA A 25 3.83 11.81 16.98
C ALA A 25 2.66 11.60 17.95
N LEU A 26 1.43 11.92 17.52
CA LEU A 26 0.21 11.66 18.30
C LEU A 26 0.00 10.15 18.54
N VAL A 27 0.12 9.35 17.48
CA VAL A 27 0.03 7.88 17.59
C VAL A 27 1.12 7.32 18.50
N MET A 28 2.32 7.90 18.49
CA MET A 28 3.41 7.47 19.35
C MET A 28 3.15 7.76 20.83
N GLY A 29 2.55 8.91 21.14
CA GLY A 29 2.10 9.22 22.50
C GLY A 29 1.08 8.19 23.02
N TYR A 30 0.16 7.77 22.15
CA TYR A 30 -0.79 6.70 22.47
C TYR A 30 -0.12 5.32 22.56
N TYR A 31 0.86 5.03 21.70
CA TYR A 31 1.61 3.79 21.72
C TYR A 31 2.29 3.54 23.07
N LEU A 32 2.97 4.56 23.58
CA LEU A 32 3.66 4.49 24.88
C LEU A 32 2.68 4.25 26.05
N SER A 33 1.41 4.63 25.89
CA SER A 33 0.39 4.56 26.94
C SER A 33 -0.46 3.28 26.90
N PHE A 34 -0.72 2.72 25.71
CA PHE A 34 -1.70 1.62 25.55
C PHE A 34 -1.26 0.52 24.57
N LEU A 35 -0.74 0.87 23.39
CA LEU A 35 -0.46 -0.14 22.36
C LEU A 35 0.83 -0.93 22.60
N ARG A 36 1.71 -0.48 23.50
CA ARG A 36 2.94 -1.19 23.87
C ARG A 36 2.65 -2.64 24.26
N GLY A 37 1.65 -2.87 25.13
CA GLY A 37 1.35 -4.21 25.62
C GLY A 37 0.85 -5.16 24.52
N VAL A 38 0.09 -4.65 23.56
CA VAL A 38 -0.38 -5.47 22.42
C VAL A 38 0.76 -5.75 21.44
N LEU A 39 1.56 -4.75 21.08
CA LEU A 39 2.58 -4.90 20.06
C LEU A 39 3.84 -5.63 20.53
N VAL A 40 4.24 -5.43 21.79
CA VAL A 40 5.43 -6.08 22.37
C VAL A 40 5.03 -7.39 23.01
N ASP A 41 4.05 -7.38 23.91
CA ASP A 41 3.78 -8.54 24.77
C ASP A 41 2.95 -9.62 24.05
N VAL A 42 2.02 -9.23 23.16
CA VAL A 42 1.18 -10.19 22.41
C VAL A 42 1.81 -10.59 21.07
N LEU A 43 2.31 -9.63 20.31
CA LEU A 43 2.92 -9.90 18.99
C LEU A 43 4.40 -10.28 19.07
N GLY A 44 5.04 -10.14 20.23
CA GLY A 44 6.46 -10.50 20.42
C GLY A 44 7.42 -9.64 19.60
N LEU A 45 7.03 -8.40 19.25
CA LEU A 45 7.94 -7.49 18.56
C LEU A 45 8.97 -6.94 19.55
N PRO A 46 10.27 -6.90 19.18
CA PRO A 46 11.29 -6.28 20.01
C PRO A 46 10.95 -4.83 20.39
N GLU A 47 11.28 -4.47 21.63
CA GLU A 47 11.11 -3.10 22.12
C GLU A 47 11.87 -2.10 21.23
N GLY A 48 11.20 -1.03 20.82
CA GLY A 48 11.77 -0.02 19.91
C GLY A 48 11.70 -0.36 18.41
N LEU A 49 11.36 -1.59 18.03
CA LEU A 49 11.22 -1.94 16.60
C LEU A 49 10.00 -1.27 15.96
N PHE A 50 8.87 -1.21 16.69
CA PHE A 50 7.66 -0.53 16.21
C PHE A 50 7.88 0.95 15.86
N PRO A 51 8.42 1.82 16.76
CA PRO A 51 8.65 3.22 16.43
C PRO A 51 9.63 3.41 15.28
N LEU A 52 10.68 2.58 15.20
CA LEU A 52 11.62 2.60 14.09
C LEU A 52 10.93 2.27 12.76
N LEU A 53 10.15 1.19 12.71
CA LEU A 53 9.43 0.78 11.51
C LEU A 53 8.37 1.79 11.09
N ALA A 54 7.68 2.41 12.05
CA ALA A 54 6.71 3.47 11.75
C ALA A 54 7.39 4.70 11.13
N ALA A 55 8.54 5.12 11.67
CA ALA A 55 9.35 6.20 11.11
C ALA A 55 9.90 5.84 9.72
N LEU A 56 10.43 4.62 9.54
CA LEU A 56 10.92 4.12 8.25
C LEU A 56 9.80 4.01 7.21
N SER A 57 8.62 3.56 7.62
CA SER A 57 7.43 3.53 6.76
C SER A 57 7.05 4.94 6.32
N LEU A 58 7.05 5.91 7.24
CA LEU A 58 6.73 7.30 6.89
C LEU A 58 7.77 7.90 5.94
N VAL A 59 9.06 7.82 6.26
CA VAL A 59 10.14 8.33 5.38
C VAL A 59 10.12 7.63 4.02
N GLY A 60 10.03 6.31 4.03
CA GLY A 60 9.99 5.47 2.82
C GLY A 60 8.72 5.67 1.99
N SER A 61 7.65 6.21 2.55
CA SER A 61 6.41 6.44 1.80
C SER A 61 6.58 7.43 0.64
N ASN A 62 7.64 8.26 0.68
CA ASN A 62 7.99 9.18 -0.38
C ASN A 62 8.73 8.52 -1.56
N VAL A 63 9.01 7.22 -1.48
CA VAL A 63 9.80 6.50 -2.47
C VAL A 63 8.92 5.45 -3.14
N ASN A 64 8.71 5.60 -4.44
CA ASN A 64 8.05 4.60 -5.28
C ASN A 64 9.07 3.98 -6.24
N ILE A 65 9.12 2.65 -6.25
CA ILE A 65 10.02 1.87 -7.10
C ILE A 65 9.23 1.35 -8.30
N PRO A 66 9.61 1.66 -9.55
CA PRO A 66 8.94 1.11 -10.73
C PRO A 66 9.26 -0.40 -10.85
N VAL A 67 8.22 -1.22 -11.00
CA VAL A 67 8.37 -2.69 -11.08
C VAL A 67 7.92 -3.28 -12.41
N ALA A 68 6.95 -2.66 -13.10
CA ALA A 68 6.45 -3.14 -14.38
C ALA A 68 5.86 -2.01 -15.23
N LEU A 69 5.90 -2.18 -16.55
CA LEU A 69 5.18 -1.33 -17.50
C LEU A 69 4.16 -2.22 -18.22
N LEU A 70 2.88 -1.90 -18.08
CA LEU A 70 1.79 -2.63 -18.72
C LEU A 70 1.27 -1.82 -19.91
N GLU A 71 1.31 -2.41 -21.09
CA GLU A 71 0.73 -1.83 -22.30
C GLU A 71 -0.67 -2.40 -22.53
N SER A 72 -1.66 -1.52 -22.69
CA SER A 72 -2.99 -1.90 -23.12
C SER A 72 -3.23 -1.42 -24.56
N PRO A 73 -3.77 -2.29 -25.45
CA PRO A 73 -4.10 -1.92 -26.83
C PRO A 73 -5.21 -0.86 -26.94
N ARG A 74 -5.86 -0.50 -25.83
CA ARG A 74 -6.95 0.49 -25.84
C ARG A 74 -6.38 1.88 -26.16
N PRO A 75 -6.93 2.59 -27.16
CA PRO A 75 -6.49 3.93 -27.50
C PRO A 75 -6.79 4.89 -26.35
N VAL A 76 -5.85 5.80 -26.07
CA VAL A 76 -6.08 6.90 -25.13
C VAL A 76 -6.86 7.99 -25.86
N VAL A 77 -8.03 8.34 -25.35
CA VAL A 77 -8.80 9.50 -25.84
C VAL A 77 -8.40 10.69 -24.97
N TYR A 78 -7.82 11.73 -25.58
CA TYR A 78 -7.63 13.00 -24.89
C TYR A 78 -8.42 14.08 -25.61
N VAL A 79 -8.93 15.03 -24.84
CA VAL A 79 -9.76 16.11 -25.36
C VAL A 79 -8.91 17.36 -25.43
N GLU A 80 -8.77 17.90 -26.63
CA GLU A 80 -8.06 19.16 -26.85
C GLU A 80 -9.07 20.29 -27.03
N TYR A 81 -8.86 21.40 -26.33
CA TYR A 81 -9.61 22.63 -26.55
C TYR A 81 -8.92 23.44 -27.62
N VAL A 82 -9.46 23.42 -28.83
CA VAL A 82 -8.99 24.26 -29.93
C VAL A 82 -9.90 25.47 -30.06
N ASN A 83 -9.27 26.64 -30.22
CA ASN A 83 -9.96 27.90 -30.43
C ASN A 83 -10.01 28.17 -31.93
N VAL A 84 -11.20 28.05 -32.52
CA VAL A 84 -11.42 28.28 -33.96
C VAL A 84 -12.40 29.43 -34.07
N PHE A 85 -11.95 30.55 -34.65
CA PHE A 85 -12.73 31.80 -34.76
C PHE A 85 -13.29 32.33 -33.42
N GLY A 86 -12.48 32.28 -32.34
CA GLY A 86 -12.90 32.78 -31.03
C GLY A 86 -13.89 31.88 -30.28
N VAL A 87 -14.29 30.75 -30.85
CA VAL A 87 -15.13 29.73 -30.21
C VAL A 87 -14.25 28.57 -29.74
N ARG A 88 -14.24 28.31 -28.43
CA ARG A 88 -13.60 27.11 -27.87
C ARG A 88 -14.46 25.89 -28.20
N ARG A 89 -13.94 24.98 -29.04
CA ARG A 89 -14.59 23.70 -29.34
C ARG A 89 -13.76 22.54 -28.77
N LEU A 90 -14.45 21.55 -28.20
CA LEU A 90 -13.85 20.29 -27.76
C LEU A 90 -13.66 19.40 -28.99
N LEU A 91 -12.40 19.13 -29.37
CA LEU A 91 -12.10 18.10 -30.36
C LEU A 91 -11.55 16.87 -29.62
N PRO A 92 -12.27 15.74 -29.57
CA PRO A 92 -11.70 14.49 -29.11
C PRO A 92 -10.64 14.03 -30.11
N ARG A 93 -9.37 14.03 -29.70
CA ARG A 93 -8.30 13.40 -30.48
C ARG A 93 -8.13 11.96 -29.97
N PHE A 94 -8.31 11.02 -30.88
CA PHE A 94 -7.91 9.64 -30.65
C PHE A 94 -6.38 9.58 -30.80
N ALA A 95 -5.67 9.56 -29.68
CA ALA A 95 -4.27 9.15 -29.70
C ALA A 95 -4.27 7.66 -30.10
N SER A 96 -3.65 7.31 -31.23
CA SER A 96 -3.34 5.91 -31.58
C SER A 96 -2.29 5.28 -30.64
N TRP A 97 -1.93 5.98 -29.57
CA TRP A 97 -0.97 5.53 -28.58
C TRP A 97 -1.61 4.46 -27.68
N ARG A 98 -0.86 3.37 -27.49
CA ARG A 98 -1.17 2.33 -26.51
C ARG A 98 -1.26 2.98 -25.13
N ARG A 99 -2.25 2.59 -24.32
CA ARG A 99 -2.32 3.03 -22.93
C ARG A 99 -1.23 2.32 -22.14
N GLU A 100 -0.22 3.07 -21.71
CA GLU A 100 0.84 2.58 -20.82
C GLU A 100 0.45 2.80 -19.36
N THR A 101 0.64 1.79 -18.52
CA THR A 101 0.46 1.86 -17.06
C THR A 101 1.76 1.46 -16.38
N LEU A 102 2.42 2.41 -15.74
CA LEU A 102 3.62 2.15 -14.95
C LEU A 102 3.22 1.69 -13.55
N VAL A 103 3.49 0.43 -13.24
CA VAL A 103 3.27 -0.17 -11.91
C VAL A 103 4.45 0.18 -11.03
N MET A 104 4.16 0.79 -9.88
CA MET A 104 5.15 1.14 -8.87
C MET A 104 4.79 0.50 -7.53
N VAL A 105 5.81 0.16 -6.74
CA VAL A 105 5.69 -0.32 -5.37
C VAL A 105 6.19 0.77 -4.42
N ASN A 106 5.38 1.11 -3.43
CA ASN A 106 5.75 2.10 -2.42
C ASN A 106 6.66 1.47 -1.36
N VAL A 107 7.79 2.11 -1.04
CA VAL A 107 8.74 1.56 -0.06
C VAL A 107 8.12 1.55 1.34
N GLY A 108 7.57 2.67 1.77
CA GLY A 108 7.02 2.82 3.11
C GLY A 108 5.72 2.08 3.35
N GLY A 109 4.81 2.14 2.38
CA GLY A 109 3.44 1.60 2.47
C GLY A 109 3.28 0.18 1.96
N ALA A 110 4.26 -0.40 1.28
CA ALA A 110 4.20 -1.79 0.81
C ALA A 110 5.41 -2.63 1.23
N LEU A 111 6.64 -2.14 1.02
CA LEU A 111 7.83 -2.94 1.37
C LEU A 111 8.06 -3.07 2.87
N VAL A 112 7.96 -1.99 3.64
CA VAL A 112 8.12 -2.06 5.10
C VAL A 112 7.07 -3.00 5.74
N PRO A 113 5.76 -2.90 5.44
CA PRO A 113 4.77 -3.87 5.91
C PRO A 113 5.07 -5.31 5.50
N LEU A 114 5.51 -5.54 4.25
CA LEU A 114 5.87 -6.88 3.76
C LEU A 114 7.02 -7.48 4.58
N LEU A 115 8.05 -6.69 4.89
CA LEU A 115 9.18 -7.15 5.71
C LEU A 115 8.74 -7.53 7.13
N ILE A 116 7.80 -6.78 7.72
CA ILE A 116 7.22 -7.11 9.03
C ILE A 116 6.44 -8.43 8.94
N SER A 117 5.59 -8.60 7.92
CA SER A 117 4.85 -9.85 7.70
C SER A 117 5.79 -11.05 7.53
N LEU A 118 6.87 -10.89 6.76
CA LEU A 118 7.89 -11.93 6.59
C LEU A 118 8.60 -12.24 7.91
N TYR A 119 8.94 -11.22 8.70
CA TYR A 119 9.53 -11.43 10.03
C TYR A 119 8.61 -12.27 10.92
N LEU A 120 7.32 -11.94 10.94
CA LEU A 120 6.34 -12.67 11.74
C LEU A 120 6.20 -14.12 11.26
N LEU A 121 6.11 -14.35 9.95
CA LEU A 121 5.94 -15.68 9.37
C LEU A 121 7.18 -16.57 9.54
N VAL A 122 8.38 -16.01 9.34
CA VAL A 122 9.63 -16.78 9.26
C VAL A 122 10.31 -16.94 10.61
N PHE A 123 10.20 -15.94 11.50
CA PHE A 123 10.91 -15.95 12.78
C PHE A 123 9.96 -16.03 13.97
N ASN A 124 8.92 -15.18 14.02
CA ASN A 124 8.09 -15.08 15.22
C ASN A 124 7.22 -16.32 15.43
N ILE A 125 6.45 -16.76 14.42
CA ILE A 125 5.58 -17.93 14.52
C ILE A 125 6.36 -19.21 14.85
N PRO A 126 7.48 -19.54 14.18
CA PRO A 126 8.26 -20.74 14.51
C PRO A 126 8.86 -20.72 15.91
N ALA A 127 9.25 -19.54 16.42
CA ALA A 127 9.90 -19.43 17.72
C ALA A 127 8.91 -19.40 18.91
N HIS A 128 7.68 -18.90 18.71
CA HIS A 128 6.78 -18.60 19.83
C HIS A 128 5.43 -19.33 19.77
N SER A 129 5.05 -19.92 18.62
CA SER A 129 3.79 -20.67 18.55
C SER A 129 3.94 -22.08 19.13
N PRO A 130 3.00 -22.55 19.98
CA PRO A 130 2.98 -23.94 20.44
C PRO A 130 2.79 -24.97 19.32
N LYS A 131 2.17 -24.58 18.20
CA LYS A 131 1.93 -25.43 17.02
C LYS A 131 2.26 -24.66 15.73
N PRO A 132 3.55 -24.46 15.40
CA PRO A 132 3.97 -23.56 14.33
C PRO A 132 3.36 -23.89 12.97
N LEU A 133 3.36 -25.16 12.57
CA LEU A 133 2.82 -25.59 11.28
C LEU A 133 1.33 -25.29 11.16
N TYR A 134 0.56 -25.55 12.22
CA TYR A 134 -0.88 -25.25 12.26
C TYR A 134 -1.13 -23.74 12.14
N THR A 135 -0.40 -22.93 12.93
CA THR A 135 -0.50 -21.47 12.86
C THR A 135 -0.15 -20.95 11.47
N LEU A 136 0.93 -21.44 10.85
CA LEU A 136 1.33 -21.02 9.50
C LEU A 136 0.27 -21.35 8.45
N LEU A 137 -0.27 -22.57 8.46
CA LEU A 137 -1.33 -22.98 7.53
C LEU A 137 -2.59 -22.14 7.72
N LYS A 138 -2.98 -21.87 8.97
CA LYS A 138 -4.11 -20.99 9.30
C LYS A 138 -3.86 -19.56 8.80
N THR A 139 -2.69 -18.99 9.06
CA THR A 139 -2.33 -17.65 8.57
C THR A 139 -2.31 -17.59 7.05
N LEU A 140 -1.83 -18.63 6.36
CA LEU A 140 -1.85 -18.71 4.89
C LEU A 140 -3.28 -18.75 4.35
N LEU A 141 -4.17 -19.51 4.99
CA LEU A 141 -5.58 -19.55 4.61
C LEU A 141 -6.25 -18.18 4.79
N VAL A 142 -6.04 -17.52 5.92
CA VAL A 142 -6.53 -16.15 6.17
C VAL A 142 -5.98 -15.19 5.12
N LEU A 143 -4.67 -15.23 4.85
CA LEU A 143 -4.02 -14.39 3.83
C LEU A 143 -4.65 -14.60 2.46
N LEU A 144 -4.88 -15.85 2.05
CA LEU A 144 -5.49 -16.18 0.76
C LEU A 144 -6.90 -15.58 0.65
N VAL A 145 -7.75 -15.78 1.66
CA VAL A 145 -9.12 -15.24 1.68
C VAL A 145 -9.10 -13.71 1.63
N VAL A 146 -8.28 -13.06 2.46
CA VAL A 146 -8.17 -11.60 2.51
C VAL A 146 -7.63 -11.05 1.20
N ALA A 147 -6.60 -11.65 0.62
CA ALA A 147 -5.99 -11.21 -0.64
C ALA A 147 -6.98 -11.31 -1.80
N LEU A 148 -7.72 -12.43 -1.93
CA LEU A 148 -8.71 -12.61 -2.98
C LEU A 148 -9.84 -11.58 -2.87
N ASN A 149 -10.36 -11.35 -1.67
CA ASN A 149 -11.43 -10.37 -1.47
C ASN A 149 -10.94 -8.93 -1.66
N THR A 150 -9.76 -8.60 -1.15
CA THR A 150 -9.12 -7.28 -1.32
C THR A 150 -8.90 -6.98 -2.80
N ASN A 151 -8.41 -7.96 -3.57
CA ASN A 151 -8.25 -7.81 -5.01
C ASN A 151 -9.58 -7.53 -5.72
N ARG A 152 -10.65 -8.27 -5.36
CA ARG A 152 -11.99 -8.08 -5.94
C ARG A 152 -12.62 -6.72 -5.65
N ILE A 153 -12.37 -6.15 -4.48
CA ILE A 153 -12.93 -4.83 -4.09
C ILE A 153 -12.03 -3.66 -4.49
N SER A 154 -10.79 -3.92 -4.91
CA SER A 154 -9.84 -2.89 -5.35
C SER A 154 -10.22 -2.30 -6.71
N ARG A 155 -9.90 -1.03 -6.92
CA ARG A 155 -10.15 -0.31 -8.19
C ARG A 155 -8.96 0.54 -8.56
N VAL A 156 -8.61 0.56 -9.86
CA VAL A 156 -7.60 1.48 -10.39
C VAL A 156 -8.29 2.81 -10.71
N VAL A 157 -7.90 3.87 -10.01
CA VAL A 157 -8.43 5.22 -10.18
C VAL A 157 -7.34 6.09 -10.81
N GLU A 158 -7.67 6.79 -11.89
CA GLU A 158 -6.71 7.64 -12.60
C GLU A 158 -6.23 8.79 -11.73
N GLY A 159 -4.93 9.07 -11.74
CA GLY A 159 -4.29 10.06 -10.87
C GLY A 159 -4.12 9.63 -9.40
N LEU A 160 -4.77 8.55 -8.95
CA LEU A 160 -4.73 8.09 -7.56
C LEU A 160 -4.08 6.70 -7.40
N GLY A 161 -4.13 5.85 -8.43
CA GLY A 161 -3.56 4.50 -8.43
C GLY A 161 -4.55 3.42 -7.97
N VAL A 162 -4.03 2.32 -7.42
CA VAL A 162 -4.85 1.23 -6.88
C VAL A 162 -5.43 1.67 -5.55
N THR A 163 -6.75 1.75 -5.48
CA THR A 163 -7.49 2.09 -4.26
C THR A 163 -8.26 0.89 -3.77
N THR A 164 -8.46 0.81 -2.46
CA THR A 164 -9.23 -0.22 -1.77
C THR A 164 -10.00 0.46 -0.64
N PRO A 165 -11.25 0.06 -0.35
CA PRO A 165 -11.97 0.58 0.80
C PRO A 165 -11.17 0.34 2.09
N ALA A 166 -10.92 1.40 2.87
CA ALA A 166 -10.01 1.36 4.03
C ALA A 166 -10.37 0.26 5.05
N TRP A 167 -11.68 0.06 5.29
CA TRP A 167 -12.19 -0.94 6.24
C TRP A 167 -12.34 -2.34 5.64
N GLY A 168 -12.26 -2.50 4.32
CA GLY A 168 -12.50 -3.77 3.64
C GLY A 168 -11.54 -4.87 4.11
N PRO A 169 -10.23 -4.75 3.85
CA PRO A 169 -9.26 -5.77 4.23
C PRO A 169 -9.22 -6.06 5.75
N PRO A 170 -9.21 -5.04 6.64
CA PRO A 170 -9.24 -5.28 8.09
C PRO A 170 -10.50 -6.04 8.57
N ALA A 171 -11.69 -5.67 8.07
CA ALA A 171 -12.93 -6.34 8.46
C ALA A 171 -12.96 -7.80 7.98
N ILE A 172 -12.56 -8.06 6.74
CA ILE A 172 -12.46 -9.42 6.19
C ILE A 172 -11.45 -10.23 7.01
N THR A 173 -10.31 -9.65 7.38
CA THR A 173 -9.30 -10.32 8.21
C THR A 173 -9.88 -10.73 9.55
N ALA A 174 -10.52 -9.80 10.27
CA ALA A 174 -11.12 -10.07 11.58
C ALA A 174 -12.19 -11.18 11.50
N LEU A 175 -13.12 -11.08 10.54
CA LEU A 175 -14.17 -12.08 10.36
C LEU A 175 -13.60 -13.46 9.97
N THR A 176 -12.59 -13.51 9.12
CA THR A 176 -11.97 -14.77 8.69
C THR A 176 -11.20 -15.44 9.84
N VAL A 177 -10.49 -14.65 10.65
CA VAL A 177 -9.79 -15.16 11.84
C VAL A 177 -10.80 -15.72 12.84
N LEU A 178 -11.86 -14.97 13.16
CA LEU A 178 -12.92 -15.41 14.08
C LEU A 178 -13.67 -16.67 13.60
N ALA A 179 -13.77 -16.88 12.29
CA ALA A 179 -14.41 -18.07 11.74
C ALA A 179 -13.50 -19.32 11.77
N LEU A 180 -12.19 -19.14 11.95
CA LEU A 180 -11.19 -20.20 11.97
C LEU A 180 -10.61 -20.45 13.38
N ASP A 181 -10.91 -19.58 14.34
CA ASP A 181 -10.63 -19.75 15.79
C ASP A 181 -11.68 -20.66 16.43
#